data_AF-A0AAX2F912-F1
#
_entry.id   AF-A0AAX2F912-F1
#
_cell.length_a   1.000
_cell.length_b   1.000
_cell.length_c   1.000
_cell.angle_alpha   90.00
_cell.angle_beta   90.00
_cell.angle_gamma   90.00
#
_symmetry.space_group_name_H-M   'P 1'
#
loop_
_entity.id
_entity.type
_entity.pdbx_description
1 polymer ?
#
loop_
_entity_poly.entity_id
_entity_poly.type
_entity_poly.pdbx_seq_one_letter_code
_entity_poly.pdbx_strand_id
1 'polypeptide(L)'
;MSKIVNHQGNVHIGAMRLQENGIIGYHEAVVSQLLLIVDGAGYVCGANKKKIKVEAGQAVFWEKGEPHETSTEQGLTAIVMEAENLEQGIVMPIIPGEL
;
A
#
# COMPACT_ATOMS: atom_id res chain seq x y z
N MET A 1 -17.65 10.72 2.29
CA MET A 1 -16.38 10.39 2.96
C MET A 1 -16.31 8.88 3.12
N SER A 2 -15.32 8.24 2.51
CA SER A 2 -15.10 6.80 2.67
C SER A 2 -14.23 6.55 3.91
N LYS A 3 -14.65 5.64 4.78
CA LYS A 3 -13.81 5.22 5.91
C LYS A 3 -12.82 4.18 5.40
N ILE A 4 -11.54 4.31 5.79
CA ILE A 4 -10.46 3.45 5.31
C ILE A 4 -10.03 2.49 6.42
N VAL A 5 -9.61 3.05 7.54
CA VAL A 5 -9.19 2.31 8.74
C VAL A 5 -9.72 3.00 9.99
N ASN A 6 -10.11 2.20 10.99
CA ASN A 6 -10.45 2.62 12.33
C ASN A 6 -9.59 1.80 13.31
N HIS A 7 -8.47 2.37 13.74
CA HIS A 7 -7.47 1.68 14.55
C HIS A 7 -7.27 2.39 15.89
N GLN A 8 -6.96 1.63 16.95
CA GLN A 8 -6.61 2.16 18.26
C GLN A 8 -5.15 1.82 18.57
N GLY A 9 -4.35 2.83 18.88
CA GLY A 9 -2.93 2.66 19.20
C GLY A 9 -2.04 3.58 18.37
N ASN A 10 -0.75 3.23 18.30
CA ASN A 10 0.23 3.99 17.53
C ASN A 10 0.10 3.63 16.04
N VAL A 11 -0.08 4.66 15.22
CA VAL A 11 -0.07 4.54 13.76
C VAL A 11 0.99 5.50 13.23
N HIS A 12 1.91 5.00 12.42
CA HIS A 12 2.81 5.84 11.65
C HIS A 12 2.18 6.11 10.28
N ILE A 13 2.13 7.39 9.89
CA ILE A 13 1.56 7.81 8.61
C ILE A 13 2.64 8.55 7.84
N GLY A 14 2.99 8.00 6.68
CA GLY A 14 3.94 8.60 5.74
C GLY A 14 3.25 9.05 4.46
N ALA A 15 3.77 10.09 3.84
CA ALA A 15 3.44 10.44 2.46
C ALA A 15 4.65 10.13 1.58
N MET A 16 4.40 9.47 0.46
CA MET A 16 5.43 9.17 -0.54
C MET A 16 5.05 9.73 -1.89
N ARG A 17 6.07 10.18 -2.63
CA ARG A 17 5.91 10.61 -4.02
C ARG A 17 7.01 9.97 -4.86
N LEU A 18 6.60 9.15 -5.79
CA LEU A 18 7.45 8.62 -6.85
C LEU A 18 7.33 9.51 -8.08
N GLN A 19 8.48 9.88 -8.63
CA GLN A 19 8.55 10.53 -9.95
C GLN A 19 8.36 9.49 -11.05
N GLU A 20 8.36 9.94 -12.31
CA GLU A 20 8.40 9.07 -13.48
C GLU A 20 9.48 7.99 -13.33
N ASN A 21 9.11 6.73 -13.63
CA ASN A 21 9.97 5.55 -13.47
C ASN A 21 10.48 5.28 -12.03
N GLY A 22 9.85 5.90 -11.01
CA GLY A 22 10.22 5.70 -9.61
C GLY A 22 9.89 4.31 -9.08
N ILE A 23 10.75 3.79 -8.19
CA ILE A 23 10.63 2.45 -7.59
C ILE A 23 10.95 2.52 -6.10
N ILE A 24 10.09 1.92 -5.28
CA ILE A 24 10.42 1.46 -3.93
C ILE A 24 10.73 -0.02 -4.07
N GLY A 25 12.03 -0.35 -4.00
CA GLY A 25 12.53 -1.69 -4.29
C GLY A 25 11.94 -2.75 -3.37
N TYR A 26 12.03 -4.01 -3.80
CA TYR A 26 11.47 -5.13 -3.08
C TYR A 26 12.02 -5.30 -1.64
N HIS A 27 11.14 -5.29 -0.65
CA HIS A 27 11.48 -5.45 0.77
C HIS A 27 10.30 -6.02 1.56
N GLU A 28 10.54 -6.50 2.78
CA GLU A 28 9.50 -7.00 3.67
C GLU A 28 8.84 -5.86 4.45
N ALA A 29 7.51 -5.96 4.62
CA ALA A 29 6.77 -5.10 5.52
C ALA A 29 7.17 -5.39 6.97
N VAL A 30 7.92 -4.50 7.61
CA VAL A 30 8.39 -4.69 9.01
C VAL A 30 7.24 -4.68 10.03
N VAL A 31 6.08 -4.16 9.64
CA VAL A 31 4.79 -4.13 10.34
C VAL A 31 3.69 -4.10 9.27
N SER A 32 2.43 -4.45 9.60
CA SER A 32 1.32 -4.36 8.64
C SER A 32 1.19 -2.95 8.04
N GLN A 33 1.02 -2.86 6.72
CA GLN A 33 0.99 -1.59 5.99
C GLN A 33 -0.23 -1.50 5.08
N LEU A 34 -0.83 -0.31 5.01
CA LEU A 34 -1.87 0.03 4.05
C LEU A 34 -1.41 1.21 3.20
N LEU A 35 -1.16 0.98 1.91
CA LEU A 35 -0.76 1.99 0.94
C LEU A 35 -1.98 2.47 0.15
N LEU A 36 -2.42 3.70 0.43
CA LEU A 36 -3.49 4.37 -0.31
C LEU A 36 -2.90 5.21 -1.44
N ILE A 37 -3.26 4.91 -2.69
CA ILE A 37 -2.88 5.74 -3.83
C ILE A 37 -3.78 6.97 -3.86
N VAL A 38 -3.16 8.16 -3.80
CA VAL A 38 -3.87 9.45 -3.76
C VAL A 38 -3.90 10.10 -5.14
N ASP A 39 -2.83 9.96 -5.91
CA ASP A 39 -2.71 10.50 -7.26
C ASP A 39 -1.79 9.64 -8.13
N GLY A 40 -2.05 9.62 -9.43
CA GLY A 40 -1.31 8.84 -10.40
C GLY A 40 -1.66 7.34 -10.41
N ALA A 41 -0.77 6.56 -11.02
CA ALA A 41 -0.93 5.11 -11.18
C ALA A 41 0.43 4.42 -11.13
N GLY A 42 0.41 3.13 -10.79
CA GLY A 42 1.63 2.34 -10.67
C GLY A 42 1.34 0.85 -10.65
N TYR A 43 2.35 0.11 -10.20
CA TYR A 43 2.29 -1.33 -10.05
C TYR A 43 2.81 -1.72 -8.68
N VAL A 44 2.14 -2.69 -8.08
CA VAL A 44 2.62 -3.39 -6.89
C VAL A 44 2.84 -4.86 -7.21
N CYS A 45 3.73 -5.53 -6.48
CA CYS A 45 3.80 -6.97 -6.50
C CYS A 45 4.23 -7.50 -5.14
N GLY A 46 3.78 -8.71 -4.80
CA GLY A 46 4.21 -9.44 -3.61
C GLY A 46 5.22 -10.54 -3.95
N ALA A 47 5.13 -11.65 -3.23
CA ALA A 47 6.08 -12.77 -3.33
C ALA A 47 6.12 -13.42 -4.73
N ASN A 48 4.99 -13.43 -5.44
CA ASN A 48 4.88 -14.04 -6.76
C ASN A 48 5.47 -13.14 -7.89
N LYS A 49 5.91 -11.92 -7.57
CA LYS A 49 6.47 -10.91 -8.50
C LYS A 49 5.55 -10.49 -9.65
N LYS A 50 4.27 -10.89 -9.62
CA LYS A 50 3.27 -10.48 -10.59
C LYS A 50 2.88 -9.04 -10.33
N LYS A 51 3.11 -8.19 -11.32
CA LYS A 51 2.70 -6.77 -11.25
C LYS A 51 1.19 -6.65 -11.33
N ILE A 52 0.60 -6.07 -10.29
CA ILE A 52 -0.80 -5.67 -10.22
C ILE A 52 -0.85 -4.16 -10.37
N LYS A 53 -1.64 -3.69 -11.34
CA LYS A 53 -1.82 -2.26 -11.58
C LYS A 53 -2.68 -1.66 -10.47
N VAL A 54 -2.27 -0.48 -9.99
CA VAL A 54 -2.99 0.32 -9.01
C VAL A 54 -3.13 1.77 -9.48
N GLU A 55 -4.20 2.44 -9.07
CA GLU A 55 -4.49 3.83 -9.40
C GLU A 55 -5.13 4.59 -8.23
N ALA A 56 -5.23 5.91 -8.39
CA ALA A 56 -5.80 6.80 -7.38
C ALA A 56 -7.16 6.32 -6.85
N GLY A 57 -7.31 6.31 -5.53
CA GLY A 57 -8.49 5.83 -4.82
C GLY A 57 -8.47 4.34 -4.48
N GLN A 58 -7.47 3.58 -4.95
CA GLN A 58 -7.23 2.20 -4.52
C GLN A 58 -6.24 2.13 -3.36
N ALA A 59 -6.32 1.06 -2.58
CA ALA A 59 -5.37 0.77 -1.53
C ALA A 59 -4.85 -0.66 -1.64
N VAL A 60 -3.60 -0.85 -1.21
CA VAL A 60 -2.93 -2.16 -1.14
C VAL A 60 -2.57 -2.41 0.30
N PHE A 61 -2.90 -3.60 0.79
CA PHE A 61 -2.56 -4.03 2.14
C PHE A 61 -1.49 -5.11 2.08
N TRP A 62 -0.50 -5.01 2.94
CA TRP A 62 0.52 -6.03 3.15
C TRP A 62 0.57 -6.42 4.63
N GLU A 63 0.58 -7.73 4.87
CA GLU A 63 0.78 -8.26 6.21
C GLU A 63 2.23 -8.07 6.67
N LYS A 64 2.45 -8.04 7.99
CA LYS A 64 3.80 -8.05 8.55
C LYS A 64 4.58 -9.26 8.03
N GLY A 65 5.77 -9.00 7.48
CA GLY A 65 6.64 -9.99 6.85
C GLY A 65 6.33 -10.25 5.37
N GLU A 66 5.24 -9.70 4.83
CA GLU A 66 4.93 -9.86 3.41
C GLU A 66 5.92 -9.04 2.56
N PRO A 67 6.61 -9.67 1.59
CA PRO A 67 7.56 -8.97 0.76
C PRO A 67 6.83 -8.27 -0.39
N HIS A 68 7.18 -7.02 -0.67
CA HIS A 68 6.48 -6.22 -1.65
C HIS A 68 7.38 -5.20 -2.36
N GLU A 69 6.97 -4.75 -3.53
CA GLU A 69 7.58 -3.68 -4.31
C GLU A 69 6.48 -2.74 -4.81
N THR A 70 6.78 -1.44 -4.91
CA THR A 70 5.92 -0.45 -5.58
C THR A 70 6.72 0.27 -6.65
N SER A 71 6.17 0.39 -7.86
CA SER A 71 6.78 1.11 -8.97
C SER A 71 5.75 1.93 -9.73
N THR A 72 6.21 2.90 -10.53
CA THR A 72 5.34 3.68 -11.41
C THR A 72 6.05 3.99 -12.72
N GLU A 73 5.28 4.13 -13.79
CA GLU A 73 5.78 4.63 -15.07
C GLU A 73 5.68 6.16 -15.13
N GLN A 74 4.56 6.76 -14.72
CA GLN A 74 4.26 8.19 -14.93
C GLN A 74 4.36 9.06 -13.67
N GLY A 75 4.65 8.45 -12.51
CA GLY A 75 4.60 9.10 -11.22
C GLY A 75 3.37 8.68 -10.41
N LEU A 76 3.53 8.70 -9.09
CA LEU A 76 2.51 8.26 -8.14
C LEU A 76 2.71 8.96 -6.80
N THR A 77 1.62 9.41 -6.18
CA THR A 77 1.60 9.90 -4.80
C THR A 77 0.73 8.98 -3.97
N ALA A 78 1.21 8.56 -2.80
CA ALA A 78 0.49 7.70 -1.89
C ALA A 78 0.69 8.09 -0.43
N ILE A 79 -0.24 7.64 0.40
CA ILE A 79 -0.15 7.68 1.85
C ILE A 79 0.02 6.25 2.33
N VAL A 80 1.05 5.99 3.14
CA VAL A 80 1.24 4.71 3.82
C VAL A 80 0.84 4.84 5.29
N MET A 81 0.06 3.89 5.77
CA MET A 81 -0.32 3.75 7.17
C MET A 81 0.28 2.45 7.70
N GLU A 82 1.04 2.53 8.78
CA GLU A 82 1.80 1.42 9.35
C GLU A 82 1.45 1.27 10.83
N ALA A 83 0.98 0.08 11.24
CA ALA A 83 0.67 -0.23 12.64
C ALA A 83 0.61 -1.73 12.90
N GLU A 84 0.90 -2.15 14.13
CA GLU A 84 0.69 -3.54 14.55
C GLU A 84 -0.81 -3.86 14.52
N ASN A 85 -1.19 -5.00 13.94
CA ASN A 85 -2.58 -5.43 13.80
C ASN A 85 -3.49 -4.47 13.00
N LEU A 86 -2.93 -3.75 12.02
CA LEU A 86 -3.67 -2.76 11.22
C LEU A 86 -4.90 -3.38 10.51
N GLU A 87 -4.79 -4.64 10.08
CA GLU A 87 -5.84 -5.41 9.39
C GLU A 87 -7.15 -5.47 10.17
N GLN A 88 -7.09 -5.48 11.51
CA GLN A 88 -8.28 -5.53 12.38
C GLN A 88 -9.08 -4.23 12.33
N GLY A 89 -8.46 -3.13 11.91
CA GLY A 89 -9.08 -1.82 11.79
C GLY A 89 -9.56 -1.49 10.38
N ILE A 90 -9.26 -2.30 9.35
CA ILE A 90 -9.64 -1.98 7.97
C ILE A 90 -11.15 -2.06 7.83
N VAL A 91 -11.76 -0.96 7.35
CA VAL A 91 -13.22 -0.84 7.19
C VAL A 91 -13.65 -0.59 5.74
N MET A 92 -12.70 -0.40 4.83
CA MET A 92 -12.98 -0.34 3.40
C MET A 92 -13.24 -1.75 2.83
N PRO A 93 -13.98 -1.87 1.70
CA PRO A 93 -14.16 -3.16 1.04
C PRO A 93 -12.83 -3.77 0.62
N ILE A 94 -12.58 -5.01 1.05
CA ILE A 94 -11.40 -5.78 0.65
C ILE A 94 -11.80 -6.66 -0.53
N ILE A 95 -11.06 -6.56 -1.61
CA ILE A 95 -11.16 -7.48 -2.74
C ILE A 95 -10.01 -8.48 -2.56
N PRO A 96 -10.29 -9.77 -2.35
CA PRO A 96 -9.23 -10.78 -2.29
C PRO A 96 -8.49 -10.80 -3.63
N GLY A 97 -7.20 -10.52 -3.59
CA GLY A 97 -6.28 -10.66 -4.71
C GLY A 97 -4.99 -11.28 -4.19
N GLU A 98 -4.48 -12.30 -4.85
CA GLU A 98 -3.16 -12.85 -4.56
C GLU A 98 -2.10 -11.85 -5.04
N LEU A 99 -1.40 -11.20 -4.11
CA LEU A 99 -0.19 -10.41 -4.36
C LEU A 99 1.06 -11.29 -4.39
#